data_AF-A0A226EAS0-F1
#
_entry.id   AF-A0A226EAS0-F1
#
_cell.length_a   1.000
_cell.length_b   1.000
_cell.length_c   1.000
_cell.angle_alpha   90.00
_cell.angle_beta   90.00
_cell.angle_gamma   90.00
#
_symmetry.space_group_name_H-M   'P 1'
#
loop_
_entity.id
_entity.type
_entity.pdbx_description
1 polymer ?
#
loop_
_entity_poly.entity_id
_entity_poly.type
_entity_poly.pdbx_seq_one_letter_code
_entity_poly.pdbx_strand_id
1 'polypeptide(L)'
;MDWNYHNIKLTYSKTTLPISKAKHVSKLGSGSFGSVLGITKFHHRLGETTAAVKLIPVSNMSRLHGKSPWLRVPQDDNETSTSSSSFSGSLISREVENCFKIAHPNSVFTYKFGFTSLPKELIELYNLPSTEKDQSYHADDYDSCASETRLLGKFDYFGRKHGFADALWIQMELCGPTLRDWLEDNFDAKDFRVALLQLGIVRGIIEGVKFLHHLNIIHRDIKPENIFFSNHPGYVLPVKIGDLGLSRRVVGEENLVWGESAEIFSDESAQLTGNVGTPCYMAPEVGQSQANYSLQADLFAVGLIMWEVLEFDKIRGNRTSMFYDLVYGGIEDIVDNHRIIKNSKELIKNLTKREPIFRMHSILDVKLDVPTSSTFFARDTAEFANCLEFCSDGDTINLGVGTFVGEFCINRNNITVQGDAKFGSIITSSFWGLLIQGDRNTVKNIKFDTCDIECIRIHGSYNTVSNIVMADSLYGIVTYAGPKLGFYGSYNNISNVSCTDVNYGVAMMGSHNRVKDITINRLKKDNTHFEGITVTWSVDNQVTNYTGTGFLSAQRDIGIKVRDGCATFRNCNCGRIESHGNNVTLENVVADGDVTISGENYNIVNCRSDEILIKLR
;
A
#
# COMPACT_ATOMS: atom_id res chain seq x y z
N MET A 1 5.13 -11.98 5.72
CA MET A 1 5.05 -12.33 4.28
C MET A 1 6.45 -12.21 3.72
N ASP A 2 7.11 -13.33 3.42
CA ASP A 2 8.40 -13.34 2.72
C ASP A 2 8.17 -13.10 1.23
N TRP A 3 8.46 -11.89 0.77
CA TRP A 3 8.41 -11.54 -0.65
C TRP A 3 9.67 -12.10 -1.32
N ASN A 4 9.53 -13.18 -2.10
CA ASN A 4 10.64 -13.80 -2.83
C ASN A 4 11.11 -12.91 -4.00
N TYR A 5 12.15 -12.11 -3.77
CA TYR A 5 12.65 -11.05 -4.67
C TYR A 5 13.59 -11.50 -5.82
N HIS A 6 13.69 -12.79 -6.15
CA HIS A 6 14.83 -13.28 -6.95
C HIS A 6 14.65 -13.38 -8.47
N ASN A 7 13.55 -12.91 -9.08
CA ASN A 7 13.33 -13.14 -10.53
C ASN A 7 12.70 -11.98 -11.31
N ILE A 8 13.26 -10.76 -11.24
CA ILE A 8 12.99 -9.73 -12.26
C ILE A 8 14.07 -9.82 -13.34
N LYS A 9 13.76 -10.48 -14.47
CA LYS A 9 14.63 -10.52 -15.66
C LYS A 9 14.75 -9.13 -16.29
N LEU A 10 15.93 -8.52 -16.17
CA LEU A 10 16.32 -7.28 -16.83
C LEU A 10 16.22 -7.45 -18.35
N THR A 11 15.28 -6.76 -18.99
CA THR A 11 15.18 -6.71 -20.46
C THR A 11 15.71 -5.37 -20.94
N TYR A 12 16.93 -5.36 -21.46
CA TYR A 12 17.50 -4.21 -22.18
C TYR A 12 16.70 -3.99 -23.47
N SER A 13 15.78 -3.04 -23.41
CA SER A 13 14.99 -2.49 -24.51
C SER A 13 15.74 -1.53 -25.43
N LYS A 14 16.16 -1.87 -26.67
CA LYS A 14 16.20 -0.85 -27.76
C LYS A 14 14.75 -0.47 -28.10
N THR A 15 14.03 0.10 -27.14
CA THR A 15 12.60 0.34 -27.21
C THR A 15 12.30 1.77 -27.62
N THR A 16 11.24 1.92 -28.43
CA THR A 16 10.56 3.21 -28.65
C THR A 16 10.22 3.88 -27.32
N LEU A 17 10.60 5.16 -27.20
CA LEU A 17 10.30 6.04 -26.07
C LEU A 17 8.84 5.86 -25.62
N PRO A 18 8.56 5.61 -24.32
CA PRO A 18 7.20 5.35 -23.83
C PRO A 18 6.18 6.41 -24.25
N ILE A 19 6.62 7.67 -24.38
CA ILE A 19 5.83 8.85 -24.72
C ILE A 19 5.28 8.76 -26.17
N SER A 20 6.00 8.10 -27.09
CA SER A 20 5.60 7.98 -28.51
C SER A 20 4.27 7.26 -28.76
N LYS A 21 3.80 6.49 -27.77
CA LYS A 21 2.53 5.74 -27.81
C LYS A 21 1.53 6.24 -26.78
N ALA A 22 1.78 7.40 -26.15
CA ALA A 22 0.89 7.96 -25.15
C ALA A 22 -0.25 8.74 -25.84
N LYS A 23 -1.46 8.61 -25.27
CA LYS A 23 -2.65 9.38 -25.70
C LYS A 23 -2.59 10.81 -25.16
N HIS A 24 -2.10 10.97 -23.93
CA HIS A 24 -1.89 12.25 -23.28
C HIS A 24 -0.53 12.27 -22.59
N VAL A 25 0.11 13.44 -22.60
CA VAL A 25 1.37 13.70 -21.92
C VAL A 25 1.28 15.04 -21.21
N SER A 26 1.68 15.10 -19.95
CA SER A 26 1.74 16.34 -19.16
C SER A 26 3.10 16.47 -18.48
N LYS A 27 3.56 17.71 -18.28
CA LYS A 27 4.74 17.96 -17.46
C LYS A 27 4.33 17.91 -15.99
N LEU A 28 4.99 17.06 -15.21
CA LEU A 28 4.74 16.93 -13.76
C LEU A 28 5.73 17.77 -12.95
N GLY A 29 6.96 17.89 -13.43
CA GLY A 29 7.99 18.67 -12.76
C GLY A 29 9.37 18.51 -13.39
N SER A 30 10.36 19.10 -12.74
CA SER A 30 11.78 18.99 -13.06
C SER A 30 12.54 18.68 -11.77
N GLY A 31 13.33 17.62 -11.77
CA GLY A 31 14.22 17.23 -10.67
C GLY A 31 15.68 17.46 -11.02
N SER A 32 16.59 17.13 -10.10
CA SER A 32 18.02 17.52 -10.08
C SER A 32 18.86 17.12 -11.32
N PHE A 33 18.35 16.23 -12.17
CA PHE A 33 19.05 15.75 -13.37
C PHE A 33 18.15 15.63 -14.60
N GLY A 34 16.89 16.11 -14.55
CA GLY A 34 15.96 15.82 -15.63
C GLY A 34 14.51 16.27 -15.42
N SER A 35 13.69 16.15 -16.45
CA SER A 35 12.25 16.47 -16.38
C SER A 35 11.40 15.21 -16.25
N VAL A 36 10.31 15.32 -15.49
CA VAL A 36 9.36 14.23 -15.26
C VAL A 36 8.06 14.53 -15.98
N LEU A 37 7.62 13.56 -16.77
CA LEU A 37 6.41 13.63 -17.59
C LEU A 37 5.40 12.58 -17.14
N GLY A 38 4.13 12.96 -17.03
CA GLY A 38 3.02 12.06 -16.84
C GLY A 38 2.54 11.56 -18.20
N ILE A 39 2.32 10.26 -18.33
CA ILE A 39 1.81 9.65 -19.57
C ILE A 39 0.57 8.82 -19.30
N THR A 40 -0.41 8.91 -20.20
CA THR A 40 -1.59 8.03 -20.23
C THR A 40 -1.58 7.19 -21.51
N LYS A 41 -1.75 5.88 -21.38
CA LYS A 41 -1.80 4.92 -22.49
C LYS A 41 -3.08 4.11 -22.44
N PHE A 42 -3.68 3.86 -23.59
CA PHE A 42 -4.82 2.95 -23.70
C PHE A 42 -4.32 1.53 -23.98
N HIS A 43 -4.72 0.57 -23.15
CA HIS A 43 -4.41 -0.84 -23.33
C HIS A 43 -5.72 -1.62 -23.50
N HIS A 44 -5.89 -2.30 -24.62
CA HIS A 44 -7.15 -2.99 -24.99
C HIS A 44 -7.70 -3.97 -23.94
N ARG A 45 -6.84 -4.53 -23.08
CA ARG A 45 -7.25 -5.45 -21.98
C ARG A 45 -7.30 -4.82 -20.59
N LEU A 46 -6.59 -3.70 -20.37
CA LEU A 46 -6.39 -3.10 -19.03
C LEU A 46 -7.03 -1.73 -18.90
N GLY A 47 -7.67 -1.21 -19.96
CA GLY A 47 -8.18 0.14 -20.00
C GLY A 47 -7.07 1.19 -20.09
N GLU A 48 -7.34 2.40 -19.60
CA GLU A 48 -6.34 3.46 -19.51
C GLU A 48 -5.34 3.17 -18.38
N THR A 49 -4.05 3.23 -18.69
CA THR A 49 -2.95 3.05 -17.75
C THR A 49 -2.11 4.32 -17.70
N THR A 50 -1.65 4.69 -16.51
CA THR A 50 -0.87 5.90 -16.28
C THR A 50 0.53 5.57 -15.75
N ALA A 51 1.53 6.37 -16.10
CA ALA A 51 2.89 6.25 -15.57
C ALA A 51 3.60 7.60 -15.55
N ALA A 52 4.68 7.69 -14.76
CA ALA A 52 5.63 8.80 -14.82
C ALA A 52 6.86 8.39 -15.64
N VAL A 53 7.44 9.31 -16.40
CA VAL A 53 8.67 9.11 -17.17
C VAL A 53 9.64 10.23 -16.85
N LYS A 54 10.75 9.92 -16.18
CA LYS A 54 11.87 10.84 -15.95
C LYS A 54 12.81 10.79 -17.16
N LEU A 55 13.11 11.94 -17.73
CA LEU A 55 14.03 12.13 -18.86
C LEU A 55 15.31 12.81 -18.37
N ILE A 56 16.45 12.16 -18.56
CA ILE A 56 17.76 12.60 -18.11
C ILE A 56 18.66 12.83 -19.32
N PRO A 57 19.07 14.08 -19.60
CA PRO A 57 20.02 14.44 -20.66
C PRO A 57 21.35 13.69 -20.62
N VAL A 58 21.89 13.34 -21.79
CA VAL A 58 23.23 12.73 -21.96
C VAL A 58 24.03 13.53 -22.99
N SER A 59 25.24 13.96 -22.62
CA SER A 59 25.99 14.99 -23.37
C SER A 59 26.81 14.50 -24.58
N ASN A 60 26.84 13.20 -24.93
CA ASN A 60 27.31 12.64 -26.21
C ASN A 60 27.30 11.10 -26.20
N MET A 61 26.45 10.41 -27.00
CA MET A 61 26.66 8.97 -27.30
C MET A 61 27.70 8.72 -28.41
N SER A 62 28.14 9.74 -29.13
CA SER A 62 29.06 9.60 -30.28
C SER A 62 30.49 9.16 -29.93
N ARG A 63 30.88 9.13 -28.65
CA ARG A 63 32.11 8.47 -28.16
C ARG A 63 31.90 7.02 -27.66
N LEU A 64 30.64 6.56 -27.56
CA LEU A 64 30.28 5.19 -27.19
C LEU A 64 30.14 4.26 -28.41
N HIS A 65 29.93 4.83 -29.60
CA HIS A 65 30.09 4.12 -30.86
C HIS A 65 31.59 3.99 -31.22
N GLY A 66 32.30 3.08 -30.56
CA GLY A 66 33.61 2.66 -31.09
C GLY A 66 34.56 1.91 -30.17
N LYS A 67 34.48 2.08 -28.85
CA LYS A 67 35.29 1.37 -27.84
C LYS A 67 34.85 1.86 -26.45
N SER A 68 33.92 1.17 -25.78
CA SER A 68 33.64 1.47 -24.37
C SER A 68 33.25 0.20 -23.61
N PRO A 69 33.74 0.00 -22.36
CA PRO A 69 33.65 -1.28 -21.64
C PRO A 69 32.24 -1.67 -21.17
N TRP A 70 31.22 -0.85 -21.42
CA TRP A 70 29.85 -1.04 -20.94
C TRP A 70 29.07 -2.17 -21.62
N LEU A 71 29.60 -2.76 -22.71
CA LEU A 71 28.96 -3.83 -23.45
C LEU A 71 29.97 -4.96 -23.78
N ARG A 72 30.22 -5.86 -22.83
CA ARG A 72 30.41 -7.28 -23.17
C ARG A 72 29.13 -8.02 -22.83
N VAL A 73 28.30 -8.25 -23.85
CA VAL A 73 27.41 -9.41 -23.86
C VAL A 73 28.33 -10.62 -24.03
N PRO A 74 28.29 -11.65 -23.17
CA PRO A 74 29.01 -12.89 -23.45
C PRO A 74 28.42 -13.50 -24.73
N GLN A 75 29.22 -13.58 -25.79
CA GLN A 75 28.99 -14.50 -26.90
C GLN A 75 29.99 -15.65 -26.72
N ASP A 76 29.45 -16.80 -26.33
CA ASP A 76 29.97 -18.17 -26.35
C ASP A 76 31.37 -18.52 -25.78
N ASP A 77 31.32 -19.46 -24.82
CA ASP A 77 32.21 -20.61 -24.58
C ASP A 77 33.73 -20.45 -24.83
N ASN A 78 34.45 -19.89 -23.85
CA ASN A 78 35.64 -20.52 -23.24
C ASN A 78 36.34 -19.60 -22.22
N GLU A 79 37.04 -20.26 -21.30
CA GLU A 79 37.70 -19.79 -20.09
C GLU A 79 38.57 -18.51 -20.18
N THR A 80 38.59 -17.81 -19.03
CA THR A 80 39.70 -17.01 -18.49
C THR A 80 40.20 -15.79 -19.29
N SER A 81 39.78 -14.59 -18.88
CA SER A 81 40.68 -13.43 -18.81
C SER A 81 40.09 -12.31 -17.96
N THR A 82 40.78 -12.00 -16.87
CA THR A 82 40.62 -10.83 -16.01
C THR A 82 41.21 -9.60 -16.71
N SER A 83 40.39 -8.55 -16.92
CA SER A 83 40.91 -7.21 -17.16
C SER A 83 39.92 -6.15 -16.65
N SER A 84 40.27 -5.58 -15.50
CA SER A 84 39.70 -4.38 -14.90
C SER A 84 39.93 -3.17 -15.81
N SER A 85 38.85 -2.51 -16.23
CA SER A 85 38.91 -1.10 -16.65
C SER A 85 37.62 -0.40 -16.25
N SER A 86 37.81 0.62 -15.42
CA SER A 86 36.85 1.33 -14.59
C SER A 86 36.03 2.33 -15.38
N PHE A 87 34.72 2.32 -15.17
CA PHE A 87 33.86 3.48 -15.41
C PHE A 87 32.70 3.54 -14.40
N SER A 88 32.92 3.05 -13.19
CA SER A 88 32.06 3.22 -12.01
C SER A 88 32.11 4.68 -11.53
N GLY A 89 31.22 5.56 -12.01
CA GLY A 89 31.31 6.97 -11.58
C GLY A 89 30.23 7.95 -11.99
N SER A 90 29.36 7.67 -12.98
CA SER A 90 28.32 8.63 -13.35
C SER A 90 27.12 8.59 -12.39
N LEU A 91 26.58 9.74 -12.02
CA LEU A 91 25.33 9.84 -11.22
C LEU A 91 24.17 9.09 -11.90
N ILE A 92 24.16 9.08 -13.24
CA ILE A 92 23.17 8.43 -14.09
C ILE A 92 23.17 6.90 -13.95
N SER A 93 24.34 6.25 -13.83
CA SER A 93 24.41 4.79 -13.64
C SER A 93 23.92 4.36 -12.25
N ARG A 94 24.08 5.22 -11.24
CA ARG A 94 23.67 4.94 -9.85
C ARG A 94 22.17 5.00 -9.65
N GLU A 95 21.50 5.99 -10.25
CA GLU A 95 20.04 6.12 -10.18
C GLU A 95 19.36 4.88 -10.77
N VAL A 96 19.82 4.44 -11.95
CA VAL A 96 19.29 3.22 -12.60
C VAL A 96 19.58 1.98 -11.76
N GLU A 97 20.79 1.80 -11.21
CA GLU A 97 21.11 0.61 -10.40
C GLU A 97 20.29 0.51 -9.10
N ASN A 98 20.03 1.64 -8.44
CA ASN A 98 19.31 1.68 -7.17
C ASN A 98 17.79 1.57 -7.38
N CYS A 99 17.22 2.28 -8.35
CA CYS A 99 15.78 2.29 -8.66
C CYS A 99 15.20 0.88 -8.91
N PHE A 100 15.96 -0.03 -9.51
CA PHE A 100 15.48 -1.37 -9.87
C PHE A 100 15.56 -2.41 -8.75
N LYS A 101 16.27 -2.12 -7.66
CA LYS A 101 16.31 -3.00 -6.47
C LYS A 101 15.20 -2.67 -5.47
N ILE A 102 14.49 -1.58 -5.70
CA ILE A 102 13.53 -1.03 -4.77
C ILE A 102 12.13 -1.48 -5.16
N ALA A 103 11.57 -2.35 -4.33
CA ALA A 103 10.21 -2.83 -4.45
C ALA A 103 9.61 -2.82 -3.03
N HIS A 104 9.08 -1.66 -2.63
CA HIS A 104 8.54 -1.45 -1.30
C HIS A 104 7.32 -0.53 -1.38
N PRO A 105 6.24 -0.76 -0.58
CA PRO A 105 5.05 0.08 -0.61
C PRO A 105 5.33 1.58 -0.39
N ASN A 106 6.35 1.90 0.41
CA ASN A 106 6.78 3.27 0.74
C ASN A 106 7.94 3.80 -0.12
N SER A 107 8.15 3.24 -1.31
CA SER A 107 9.13 3.76 -2.27
C SER A 107 8.55 3.74 -3.69
N VAL A 108 8.92 4.74 -4.49
CA VAL A 108 8.42 4.87 -5.87
C VAL A 108 8.93 3.70 -6.71
N PHE A 109 8.00 2.90 -7.23
CA PHE A 109 8.31 1.73 -8.03
C PHE A 109 8.80 2.11 -9.43
N THR A 110 9.91 1.51 -9.85
CA THR A 110 10.45 1.68 -11.19
C THR A 110 10.09 0.49 -12.07
N TYR A 111 9.41 0.75 -13.18
CA TYR A 111 8.99 -0.30 -14.10
C TYR A 111 10.08 -0.67 -15.11
N LYS A 112 10.61 0.33 -15.82
CA LYS A 112 11.48 0.16 -17.00
C LYS A 112 12.36 1.37 -17.22
N PHE A 113 13.46 1.20 -17.94
CA PHE A 113 14.30 2.30 -18.40
C PHE A 113 14.82 2.01 -19.81
N GLY A 114 15.37 3.02 -20.47
CA GLY A 114 16.06 2.85 -21.73
C GLY A 114 16.70 4.14 -22.22
N PHE A 115 17.38 4.06 -23.34
CA PHE A 115 18.05 5.20 -23.98
C PHE A 115 17.32 5.55 -25.26
N THR A 116 17.25 6.85 -25.57
CA THR A 116 16.62 7.33 -26.81
C THR A 116 17.29 8.61 -27.29
N SER A 117 17.17 8.91 -28.57
CA SER A 117 17.48 10.23 -29.13
C SER A 117 16.18 10.99 -29.27
N LEU A 118 16.03 12.07 -28.50
CA LEU A 118 14.85 12.92 -28.50
C LEU A 118 14.95 13.91 -29.67
N PRO A 119 13.99 13.92 -30.62
CA PRO A 119 13.93 14.91 -31.66
C PRO A 119 13.58 16.29 -31.09
N LYS A 120 14.06 17.35 -31.76
CA LYS A 120 13.95 18.75 -31.33
C LYS A 120 12.52 19.17 -30.94
N GLU A 121 11.51 18.67 -31.66
CA GLU A 121 10.11 19.01 -31.41
C GLU A 121 9.63 18.55 -30.03
N LEU A 122 10.13 17.43 -29.52
CA LEU A 122 9.81 16.96 -28.16
C LEU A 122 10.61 17.71 -27.09
N ILE A 123 11.78 18.25 -27.42
CA ILE A 123 12.58 19.08 -26.49
C ILE A 123 11.85 20.40 -26.21
N GLU A 124 11.28 21.00 -27.26
CA GLU A 124 10.52 22.26 -27.19
C GLU A 124 9.13 22.06 -26.53
N LEU A 125 8.41 20.99 -26.87
CA LEU A 125 7.04 20.72 -26.37
C LEU A 125 6.97 20.58 -24.83
N TYR A 126 8.05 20.13 -24.19
CA TYR A 126 8.06 19.87 -22.75
C TYR A 126 8.78 20.95 -21.92
N ASN A 127 9.10 22.11 -22.51
CA ASN A 127 9.79 23.22 -21.84
C ASN A 127 10.98 22.71 -21.00
N LEU A 128 11.83 21.87 -21.61
CA LEU A 128 13.14 21.59 -21.02
C LEU A 128 13.90 22.93 -21.03
N PRO A 129 14.44 23.42 -19.89
CA PRO A 129 14.73 24.83 -19.70
C PRO A 129 15.61 25.41 -20.81
N SER A 130 15.08 26.44 -21.47
CA SER A 130 15.78 27.29 -22.43
C SER A 130 16.51 28.40 -21.67
N THR A 131 17.84 28.46 -21.76
CA THR A 131 18.56 29.69 -21.38
C THR A 131 18.43 30.72 -22.51
N GLU A 132 17.22 31.23 -22.72
CA GLU A 132 17.01 32.45 -23.51
C GLU A 132 16.98 33.63 -22.55
N LYS A 133 18.18 34.05 -22.13
CA LYS A 133 18.61 35.35 -21.58
C LYS A 133 19.73 35.10 -20.58
N ASP A 134 20.96 35.13 -21.06
CA ASP A 134 22.09 35.80 -20.38
C ASP A 134 23.34 35.66 -21.25
N GLN A 135 23.55 36.66 -22.11
CA GLN A 135 24.78 36.82 -22.90
C GLN A 135 25.94 37.41 -22.09
N SER A 136 26.01 37.18 -20.78
CA SER A 136 27.16 37.62 -19.98
C SER A 136 27.42 36.69 -18.79
N TYR A 137 28.18 35.62 -19.00
CA TYR A 137 28.88 34.95 -17.91
C TYR A 137 30.39 35.02 -18.18
N HIS A 138 31.06 35.87 -17.41
CA HIS A 138 32.51 35.88 -17.26
C HIS A 138 32.96 34.59 -16.55
N ALA A 139 34.17 34.14 -16.87
CA ALA A 139 34.63 32.77 -16.64
C ALA A 139 35.03 32.42 -15.18
N ASP A 140 34.78 33.29 -14.20
CA ASP A 140 35.49 33.21 -12.90
C ASP A 140 34.62 32.93 -11.66
N ASP A 141 33.30 32.76 -11.77
CA ASP A 141 32.46 32.36 -10.61
C ASP A 141 32.30 30.84 -10.52
N TYR A 142 33.10 30.22 -9.65
CA TYR A 142 33.03 28.81 -9.27
C TYR A 142 31.99 28.60 -8.15
N ASP A 143 30.78 28.17 -8.49
CA ASP A 143 29.79 27.66 -7.52
C ASP A 143 29.02 26.44 -8.07
N SER A 144 28.68 25.47 -7.20
CA SER A 144 28.28 24.10 -7.57
C SER A 144 26.90 23.97 -8.23
N CYS A 145 26.07 25.03 -8.20
CA CYS A 145 24.84 25.18 -8.98
C CYS A 145 25.11 25.22 -10.51
N ALA A 146 26.34 25.48 -10.93
CA ALA A 146 26.72 25.58 -12.34
C ALA A 146 26.73 24.24 -13.11
N SER A 147 26.54 23.08 -12.46
CA SER A 147 26.62 21.77 -13.14
C SER A 147 25.33 21.35 -13.84
N GLU A 148 24.17 21.59 -13.21
CA GLU A 148 22.83 21.24 -13.71
C GLU A 148 22.42 22.15 -14.88
N THR A 149 22.59 23.48 -14.71
CA THR A 149 22.37 24.49 -15.75
C THR A 149 23.32 24.27 -16.93
N ARG A 150 24.55 23.78 -16.72
CA ARG A 150 25.48 23.38 -17.80
C ARG A 150 25.03 22.14 -18.55
N LEU A 151 24.48 21.13 -17.88
CA LEU A 151 24.04 19.89 -18.55
C LEU A 151 22.75 20.12 -19.34
N LEU A 152 21.80 20.86 -18.78
CA LEU A 152 20.56 21.27 -19.45
C LEU A 152 20.84 22.26 -20.58
N GLY A 153 21.71 23.26 -20.36
CA GLY A 153 22.14 24.19 -21.39
C GLY A 153 22.93 23.52 -22.53
N LYS A 154 23.74 22.49 -22.24
CA LYS A 154 24.37 21.65 -23.27
C LYS A 154 23.34 20.82 -24.02
N PHE A 155 22.36 20.24 -23.35
CA PHE A 155 21.31 19.44 -23.98
C PHE A 155 20.45 20.25 -24.95
N ASP A 156 20.02 21.46 -24.54
CA ASP A 156 19.29 22.40 -25.40
C ASP A 156 20.17 22.88 -26.57
N TYR A 157 21.44 23.23 -26.30
CA TYR A 157 22.40 23.59 -27.36
C TYR A 157 22.61 22.47 -28.39
N PHE A 158 22.83 21.22 -27.94
CA PHE A 158 23.01 20.06 -28.81
C PHE A 158 21.73 19.74 -29.59
N GLY A 159 20.57 19.76 -28.92
CA GLY A 159 19.26 19.55 -29.55
C GLY A 159 18.95 20.58 -30.63
N ARG A 160 19.21 21.87 -30.36
CA ARG A 160 19.01 22.96 -31.34
C ARG A 160 20.02 22.93 -32.49
N LYS A 161 21.28 22.54 -32.23
CA LYS A 161 22.35 22.51 -33.24
C LYS A 161 22.30 21.27 -34.15
N HIS A 162 21.88 20.12 -33.62
CA HIS A 162 21.93 18.84 -34.33
C HIS A 162 20.55 18.23 -34.63
N GLY A 163 19.46 18.84 -34.16
CA GLY A 163 18.08 18.39 -34.41
C GLY A 163 17.61 17.24 -33.50
N PHE A 164 18.49 16.69 -32.66
CA PHE A 164 18.19 15.66 -31.68
C PHE A 164 19.14 15.74 -30.48
N ALA A 165 18.73 15.22 -29.33
CA ALA A 165 19.57 15.09 -28.15
C ALA A 165 19.34 13.75 -27.43
N ASP A 166 20.42 13.11 -26.97
CA ASP A 166 20.36 11.79 -26.35
C ASP A 166 19.91 11.87 -24.89
N ALA A 167 18.97 11.02 -24.50
CA ALA A 167 18.44 10.96 -23.14
C ALA A 167 18.29 9.52 -22.63
N LEU A 168 18.57 9.34 -21.34
CA LEU A 168 18.06 8.21 -20.57
C LEU A 168 16.61 8.51 -20.18
N TRP A 169 15.74 7.53 -20.28
CA TRP A 169 14.39 7.60 -19.73
C TRP A 169 14.18 6.51 -18.68
N ILE A 170 13.51 6.86 -17.58
CA ILE A 170 13.11 5.94 -16.51
C ILE A 170 11.60 6.04 -16.36
N GLN A 171 10.90 4.94 -16.63
CA GLN A 171 9.45 4.80 -16.44
C GLN A 171 9.16 4.26 -15.03
N MET A 172 8.38 5.02 -14.27
CA MET A 172 8.05 4.79 -12.86
C MET A 172 6.53 4.78 -12.66
N GLU A 173 6.08 4.33 -11.49
CA GLU A 173 4.69 4.54 -11.07
C GLU A 173 4.36 6.04 -11.06
N LEU A 174 3.16 6.38 -11.54
CA LEU A 174 2.63 7.73 -11.33
C LEU A 174 2.17 7.81 -9.87
N CYS A 175 2.61 8.84 -9.15
CA CYS A 175 2.18 9.12 -7.78
C CYS A 175 1.23 10.31 -7.73
N GLY A 176 0.55 10.51 -6.59
CA GLY A 176 -0.30 11.65 -6.31
C GLY A 176 0.51 12.91 -5.92
N PRO A 177 -0.13 13.86 -5.19
CA PRO A 177 0.53 15.06 -4.68
C PRO A 177 1.77 14.74 -3.82
N THR A 178 2.66 15.72 -3.67
CA THR A 178 3.83 15.62 -2.79
C THR A 178 3.46 15.90 -1.33
N LEU A 179 4.36 15.54 -0.40
CA LEU A 179 4.25 15.94 1.00
C LEU A 179 4.40 17.46 1.15
N ARG A 180 5.15 18.13 0.26
CA ARG A 180 5.20 19.59 0.19
C ARG A 180 3.81 20.18 -0.06
N ASP A 181 3.07 19.63 -1.02
CA ASP A 181 1.70 20.07 -1.32
C ASP A 181 0.78 19.90 -0.09
N TRP A 182 0.95 18.82 0.68
CA TRP A 182 0.17 18.60 1.91
C TRP A 182 0.51 19.61 3.01
N LEU A 183 1.78 19.93 3.20
CA LEU A 183 2.26 20.90 4.19
C LEU A 183 1.80 22.35 3.89
N GLU A 184 1.51 22.64 2.62
CA GLU A 184 1.04 23.96 2.18
C GLU A 184 -0.49 24.07 2.13
N ASP A 185 -1.21 22.96 2.27
CA ASP A 185 -2.66 22.97 2.31
C ASP A 185 -3.21 23.44 3.66
N ASN A 186 -4.48 23.85 3.68
CA ASN A 186 -5.14 24.47 4.83
C ASN A 186 -5.88 23.44 5.69
N PHE A 187 -5.13 22.57 6.36
CA PHE A 187 -5.68 21.63 7.34
C PHE A 187 -5.91 22.27 8.70
N ASP A 188 -7.00 21.90 9.38
CA ASP A 188 -7.19 22.23 10.79
C ASP A 188 -6.35 21.27 11.64
N ALA A 189 -5.29 21.77 12.26
CA ALA A 189 -4.43 20.98 13.14
C ALA A 189 -5.20 20.34 14.31
N LYS A 190 -6.37 20.87 14.71
CA LYS A 190 -7.20 20.27 15.76
C LYS A 190 -7.97 19.05 15.28
N ASP A 191 -8.15 18.87 13.97
CA ASP A 191 -8.83 17.72 13.40
C ASP A 191 -8.07 16.42 13.68
N PHE A 192 -8.74 15.48 14.33
CA PHE A 192 -8.16 14.18 14.65
C PHE A 192 -7.77 13.38 13.40
N ARG A 193 -8.41 13.62 12.26
CA ARG A 193 -8.07 12.96 10.97
C ARG A 193 -6.71 13.38 10.47
N VAL A 194 -6.38 14.66 10.64
CA VAL A 194 -5.07 15.20 10.29
C VAL A 194 -4.01 14.53 11.18
N ALA A 195 -4.30 14.34 12.46
CA ALA A 195 -3.42 13.61 13.38
C ALA A 195 -3.16 12.13 12.98
N LEU A 196 -4.16 11.46 12.40
CA LEU A 196 -4.00 10.10 11.86
C LEU A 196 -3.20 10.08 10.56
N LEU A 197 -3.48 11.02 9.66
CA LEU A 197 -2.74 11.17 8.41
C LEU A 197 -1.26 11.49 8.68
N GLN A 198 -0.98 12.38 9.64
CA GLN A 198 0.36 12.67 10.17
C GLN A 198 1.07 11.40 10.65
N LEU A 199 0.40 10.55 11.44
CA LEU A 199 0.95 9.27 11.87
C LEU A 199 1.29 8.37 10.67
N GLY A 200 0.38 8.26 9.71
CA GLY A 200 0.57 7.45 8.51
C GLY A 200 1.71 7.95 7.62
N ILE A 201 1.86 9.27 7.46
CA ILE A 201 2.98 9.91 6.78
C ILE A 201 4.30 9.56 7.48
N VAL A 202 4.39 9.81 8.80
CA VAL A 202 5.62 9.56 9.59
C VAL A 202 6.00 8.08 9.55
N ARG A 203 5.03 7.16 9.75
CA ARG A 203 5.25 5.72 9.64
C ARG A 203 5.75 5.33 8.24
N GLY A 204 5.13 5.85 7.20
CA GLY A 204 5.50 5.54 5.82
C GLY A 204 6.90 6.01 5.46
N ILE A 205 7.30 7.20 5.92
CA ILE A 205 8.67 7.72 5.76
C ILE A 205 9.67 6.80 6.47
N ILE A 206 9.41 6.46 7.75
CA ILE A 206 10.30 5.59 8.54
C ILE A 206 10.48 4.23 7.86
N GLU A 207 9.39 3.56 7.45
CA GLU A 207 9.48 2.26 6.79
C GLU A 207 10.15 2.35 5.41
N GLY A 208 9.92 3.43 4.65
CA GLY A 208 10.62 3.68 3.40
C GLY A 208 12.14 3.85 3.58
N VAL A 209 12.57 4.67 4.54
CA VAL A 209 14.00 4.89 4.82
C VAL A 209 14.64 3.63 5.39
N LYS A 210 13.94 2.92 6.27
CA LYS A 210 14.37 1.62 6.81
C LYS A 210 14.63 0.60 5.71
N PHE A 211 13.76 0.54 4.71
CA PHE A 211 13.97 -0.32 3.56
C PHE A 211 15.20 0.09 2.74
N LEU A 212 15.39 1.39 2.46
CA LEU A 212 16.58 1.88 1.74
C LEU A 212 17.87 1.55 2.50
N HIS A 213 17.91 1.84 3.80
CA HIS A 213 19.07 1.60 4.67
C HIS A 213 19.37 0.11 4.81
N HIS A 214 18.35 -0.76 4.86
CA HIS A 214 18.53 -2.21 4.82
C HIS A 214 19.21 -2.70 3.54
N LEU A 215 18.99 -2.02 2.41
CA LEU A 215 19.69 -2.27 1.15
C LEU A 215 21.07 -1.59 1.05
N ASN A 216 21.55 -0.96 2.14
CA ASN A 216 22.73 -0.09 2.18
C ASN A 216 22.67 1.05 1.16
N ILE A 217 21.46 1.56 0.88
CA ILE A 217 21.20 2.71 0.01
C ILE A 217 20.92 3.92 0.88
N ILE A 218 21.65 5.00 0.62
CA ILE A 218 21.49 6.30 1.26
C ILE A 218 20.85 7.24 0.26
N HIS A 219 19.77 7.91 0.66
CA HIS A 219 18.99 8.74 -0.23
C HIS A 219 19.67 10.09 -0.52
N ARG A 220 20.16 10.78 0.51
CA ARG A 220 20.89 12.07 0.48
C ARG A 220 20.09 13.30 0.03
N ASP A 221 18.86 13.15 -0.46
CA ASP A 221 17.95 14.26 -0.75
C ASP A 221 16.53 14.00 -0.24
N ILE A 222 16.43 13.51 1.00
CA ILE A 222 15.12 13.33 1.66
C ILE A 222 14.55 14.71 1.97
N LYS A 223 13.41 15.03 1.35
CA LYS A 223 12.68 16.28 1.52
C LYS A 223 11.20 16.11 1.14
N PRO A 224 10.29 16.98 1.59
CA PRO A 224 8.86 16.83 1.30
C PRO A 224 8.49 16.81 -0.19
N GLU A 225 9.29 17.43 -1.06
CA GLU A 225 9.09 17.42 -2.52
C GLU A 225 9.40 16.05 -3.16
N ASN A 226 10.21 15.21 -2.47
CA ASN A 226 10.60 13.87 -2.91
C ASN A 226 9.80 12.75 -2.21
N ILE A 227 8.77 13.12 -1.44
CA ILE A 227 7.86 12.19 -0.77
C ILE A 227 6.47 12.38 -1.38
N PHE A 228 5.89 11.33 -1.95
CA PHE A 228 4.66 11.41 -2.72
C PHE A 228 3.55 10.60 -2.07
N PHE A 229 2.30 11.06 -2.17
CA PHE A 229 1.14 10.26 -1.85
C PHE A 229 0.84 9.26 -2.97
N SER A 230 0.05 8.23 -2.68
CA SER A 230 -0.43 7.28 -3.68
C SER A 230 -1.32 7.98 -4.70
N ASN A 231 -1.36 7.45 -5.93
CA ASN A 231 -2.05 8.07 -7.07
C ASN A 231 -3.56 7.89 -7.02
N HIS A 232 -4.18 8.61 -6.10
CA HIS A 232 -5.62 8.75 -5.93
C HIS A 232 -5.96 10.22 -5.63
N PRO A 233 -7.22 10.65 -5.83
CA PRO A 233 -7.63 12.02 -5.51
C PRO A 233 -7.35 12.36 -4.04
N GLY A 234 -6.64 13.47 -3.81
CA GLY A 234 -6.27 13.94 -2.47
C GLY A 234 -4.98 13.32 -1.93
N TYR A 235 -4.84 13.30 -0.61
CA TYR A 235 -3.65 12.84 0.10
C TYR A 235 -3.83 11.42 0.61
N VAL A 236 -3.76 10.47 -0.32
CA VAL A 236 -3.99 9.04 -0.04
C VAL A 236 -2.67 8.34 0.23
N LEU A 237 -2.60 7.64 1.35
CA LEU A 237 -1.44 6.86 1.76
C LEU A 237 -1.39 5.50 1.02
N PRO A 238 -0.28 4.74 1.10
CA PRO A 238 0.98 5.09 1.74
C PRO A 238 1.70 6.25 1.05
N VAL A 239 2.53 6.97 1.80
CA VAL A 239 3.55 7.86 1.20
C VAL A 239 4.70 7.03 0.64
N LYS A 240 5.31 7.53 -0.44
CA LYS A 240 6.35 6.89 -1.24
C LYS A 240 7.55 7.81 -1.39
N ILE A 241 8.72 7.34 -0.99
CA ILE A 241 9.99 8.05 -1.20
C ILE A 241 10.42 7.87 -2.66
N GLY A 242 10.70 8.97 -3.34
CA GLY A 242 11.14 9.01 -4.74
C GLY A 242 12.37 9.90 -4.95
N ASP A 243 12.81 9.99 -6.21
CA ASP A 243 14.00 10.72 -6.68
C ASP A 243 15.34 10.28 -6.07
N LEU A 244 15.86 9.16 -6.59
CA LEU A 244 17.13 8.58 -6.20
C LEU A 244 18.33 9.13 -6.99
N GLY A 245 18.18 10.25 -7.70
CA GLY A 245 19.26 10.83 -8.52
C GLY A 245 20.50 11.20 -7.71
N LEU A 246 20.32 11.48 -6.42
CA LEU A 246 21.38 11.77 -5.47
C LEU A 246 21.73 10.59 -4.57
N SER A 247 21.10 9.43 -4.73
CA SER A 247 21.36 8.29 -3.85
C SER A 247 22.78 7.72 -4.02
N ARG A 248 23.28 7.06 -2.98
CA ARG A 248 24.58 6.35 -2.99
C ARG A 248 24.48 5.05 -2.22
N ARG A 249 25.11 4.00 -2.75
CA ARG A 249 25.27 2.73 -2.04
C ARG A 249 26.56 2.75 -1.22
N VAL A 250 26.49 2.25 0.01
CA VAL A 250 27.68 1.95 0.81
C VAL A 250 28.16 0.56 0.39
N VAL A 251 29.41 0.46 -0.07
CA VAL A 251 30.04 -0.82 -0.41
C VAL A 251 31.04 -1.16 0.69
N GLY A 252 30.73 -2.20 1.45
CA GLY A 252 31.50 -2.80 2.54
C GLY A 252 30.82 -4.11 2.91
N GLU A 253 31.57 -5.11 3.35
CA GLU A 253 31.09 -6.49 3.58
C GLU A 253 29.82 -6.56 4.44
N GLU A 254 29.09 -7.65 4.28
CA GLU A 254 27.68 -7.90 4.64
C GLU A 254 27.34 -7.83 6.15
N ASN A 255 28.23 -7.29 6.98
CA ASN A 255 28.00 -6.99 8.38
C ASN A 255 28.75 -5.71 8.77
N LEU A 256 28.16 -4.53 8.53
CA LEU A 256 28.58 -3.33 9.24
C LEU A 256 28.19 -3.50 10.72
N VAL A 257 29.19 -3.81 11.55
CA VAL A 257 29.07 -3.66 13.00
C VAL A 257 28.88 -2.16 13.26
N TRP A 258 27.68 -1.82 13.75
CA TRP A 258 27.27 -0.46 14.10
C TRP A 258 28.20 0.11 15.17
N GLY A 259 29.14 0.99 14.79
CA GLY A 259 29.95 1.75 15.75
C GLY A 259 31.41 1.98 15.38
N GLU A 260 31.98 1.25 14.43
CA GLU A 260 33.33 1.52 13.92
C GLU A 260 33.29 2.07 12.49
N SER A 261 34.14 3.06 12.24
CA SER A 261 34.26 3.76 10.96
C SER A 261 34.31 2.78 9.80
N ALA A 262 33.24 2.74 9.00
CA ALA A 262 33.26 2.04 7.73
C ALA A 262 34.28 2.77 6.84
N GLU A 263 35.47 2.19 6.67
CA GLU A 263 36.41 2.65 5.67
C GLU A 263 35.79 2.43 4.30
N ILE A 264 35.27 3.52 3.72
CA ILE A 264 34.90 3.57 2.33
C ILE A 264 36.21 3.49 1.55
N PHE A 265 36.50 2.36 0.89
CA PHE A 265 37.56 2.30 -0.10
C PHE A 265 37.29 3.38 -1.14
N SER A 266 38.06 4.46 -1.04
CA SER A 266 38.05 5.57 -1.99
C SER A 266 38.91 5.14 -3.18
N ASP A 267 38.28 4.95 -4.32
CA ASP A 267 38.95 5.24 -5.58
C ASP A 267 39.31 6.74 -5.51
N GLU A 268 40.57 7.15 -5.69
CA GLU A 268 41.10 8.50 -5.38
C GLU A 268 40.41 9.66 -6.15
N SER A 269 39.42 9.36 -7.00
CA SER A 269 38.49 10.33 -7.61
C SER A 269 37.19 10.56 -6.82
N ALA A 270 36.97 9.83 -5.73
CA ALA A 270 35.71 9.73 -4.98
C ALA A 270 35.68 10.58 -3.69
N GLN A 271 36.23 11.79 -3.72
CA GLN A 271 35.84 12.82 -2.74
C GLN A 271 34.31 12.96 -2.81
N LEU A 272 33.63 12.82 -1.67
CA LEU A 272 32.21 13.15 -1.58
C LEU A 272 32.05 14.61 -2.02
N THR A 273 31.33 14.83 -3.11
CA THR A 273 30.97 16.17 -3.55
C THR A 273 30.16 16.81 -2.43
N GLY A 274 30.79 17.69 -1.63
CA GLY A 274 30.09 18.55 -0.68
C GLY A 274 29.06 19.43 -1.40
N ASN A 275 28.07 19.93 -0.64
CA ASN A 275 27.01 20.83 -1.12
C ASN A 275 26.03 20.22 -2.14
N VAL A 276 25.36 19.12 -1.79
CA VAL A 276 24.33 18.50 -2.64
C VAL A 276 23.07 18.22 -1.83
N GLY A 277 21.91 18.74 -2.28
CA GLY A 277 20.60 18.64 -1.61
C GLY A 277 19.93 20.01 -1.44
N THR A 278 18.68 20.03 -0.94
CA THR A 278 18.01 21.30 -0.59
C THR A 278 18.56 21.82 0.76
N PRO A 279 19.15 23.02 0.85
CA PRO A 279 19.91 23.45 2.03
C PRO A 279 19.16 23.34 3.37
N CYS A 280 17.83 23.49 3.35
CA CYS A 280 17.00 23.51 4.56
C CYS A 280 16.87 22.16 5.29
N TYR A 281 17.07 21.01 4.61
CA TYR A 281 16.96 19.67 5.20
C TYR A 281 18.30 18.94 5.31
N MET A 282 19.37 19.60 4.83
CA MET A 282 20.70 19.02 4.77
C MET A 282 21.31 18.93 6.17
N ALA A 283 21.84 17.76 6.52
CA ALA A 283 22.54 17.59 7.78
C ALA A 283 23.83 18.45 7.82
N PRO A 284 24.18 19.08 8.96
CA PRO A 284 25.30 20.02 9.03
C PRO A 284 26.64 19.47 8.54
N GLU A 285 26.90 18.18 8.74
CA GLU A 285 28.13 17.51 8.33
C GLU A 285 28.25 17.31 6.81
N VAL A 286 27.13 17.29 6.07
CA VAL A 286 27.12 17.12 4.61
C VAL A 286 27.65 18.38 3.92
N GLY A 287 27.36 19.56 4.46
CA GLY A 287 27.93 20.84 3.99
C GLY A 287 29.42 21.00 4.33
N GLN A 288 29.95 20.23 5.28
CA GLN A 288 31.35 20.30 5.73
C GLN A 288 32.27 19.29 5.04
N SER A 289 31.77 18.54 4.04
CA SER A 289 32.52 17.53 3.29
C SER A 289 33.17 16.43 4.14
N GLN A 290 32.59 16.10 5.31
CA GLN A 290 33.06 14.99 6.14
C GLN A 290 32.55 13.65 5.59
N ALA A 291 33.48 12.75 5.27
CA ALA A 291 33.21 11.64 4.36
C ALA A 291 32.47 10.43 4.96
N ASN A 292 32.29 10.38 6.29
CA ASN A 292 32.12 9.08 6.98
C ASN A 292 30.75 8.81 7.61
N TYR A 293 29.74 9.70 7.51
CA TYR A 293 28.46 9.57 8.25
C TYR A 293 27.18 9.82 7.43
N SER A 294 26.95 9.05 6.38
CA SER A 294 25.88 9.36 5.40
C SER A 294 24.49 8.76 5.71
N LEU A 295 24.39 7.64 6.43
CA LEU A 295 23.08 7.09 6.87
C LEU A 295 22.37 8.03 7.86
N GLN A 296 23.15 8.61 8.79
CA GLN A 296 22.65 9.56 9.78
C GLN A 296 22.23 10.90 9.16
N ALA A 297 22.69 11.22 7.94
CA ALA A 297 22.24 12.39 7.22
C ALA A 297 20.77 12.25 6.75
N ASP A 298 20.38 11.05 6.30
CA ASP A 298 18.96 10.74 6.02
C ASP A 298 18.12 10.83 7.30
N LEU A 299 18.63 10.35 8.44
CA LEU A 299 17.94 10.44 9.74
C LEU A 299 17.70 11.88 10.19
N PHE A 300 18.66 12.77 9.95
CA PHE A 300 18.52 14.20 10.24
C PHE A 300 17.38 14.82 9.43
N ALA A 301 17.35 14.54 8.12
CA ALA A 301 16.27 15.00 7.25
C ALA A 301 14.91 14.45 7.70
N VAL A 302 14.83 13.15 8.06
CA VAL A 302 13.63 12.53 8.62
C VAL A 302 13.17 13.24 9.90
N GLY A 303 14.09 13.63 10.79
CA GLY A 303 13.76 14.36 12.02
C GLY A 303 13.12 15.73 11.75
N LEU A 304 13.69 16.50 10.83
CA LEU A 304 13.14 17.80 10.43
C LEU A 304 11.77 17.67 9.76
N ILE A 305 11.59 16.70 8.86
CA ILE A 305 10.31 16.44 8.20
C ILE A 305 9.28 15.93 9.19
N MET A 306 9.66 15.07 10.13
CA MET A 306 8.76 14.59 11.18
C MET A 306 8.24 15.76 12.01
N TRP A 307 9.09 16.72 12.37
CA TRP A 307 8.64 17.93 13.07
C TRP A 307 7.72 18.79 12.21
N GLU A 308 8.10 19.04 10.95
CA GLU A 308 7.30 19.81 9.99
C GLU A 308 5.92 19.20 9.76
N VAL A 309 5.81 17.87 9.71
CA VAL A 309 4.54 17.16 9.55
C VAL A 309 3.68 17.26 10.81
N LEU A 310 4.27 17.04 12.00
CA LEU A 310 3.53 16.97 13.26
C LEU A 310 3.10 18.33 13.81
N GLU A 311 3.83 19.39 13.48
CA GLU A 311 3.59 20.78 13.92
C GLU A 311 3.47 21.74 12.72
N PHE A 312 2.85 21.28 11.62
CA PHE A 312 2.76 22.02 10.36
C PHE A 312 2.16 23.42 10.51
N ASP A 313 1.17 23.60 11.39
CA ASP A 313 0.51 24.87 11.66
C ASP A 313 1.42 25.90 12.34
N LYS A 314 2.29 25.44 13.25
CA LYS A 314 3.28 26.26 13.96
C LYS A 314 4.48 26.60 13.07
N ILE A 315 4.91 25.66 12.23
CA ILE A 315 6.12 25.78 11.40
C ILE A 315 5.86 26.56 10.11
N ARG A 316 4.63 26.49 9.57
CA ARG A 316 4.24 27.20 8.35
C ARG A 316 4.53 28.71 8.46
N GLY A 317 5.25 29.24 7.47
CA GLY A 317 5.67 30.64 7.40
C GLY A 317 6.97 31.00 8.14
N ASN A 318 7.44 30.18 9.09
CA ASN A 318 8.66 30.43 9.88
C ASN A 318 9.69 29.29 9.84
N ARG A 319 9.50 28.32 8.95
CA ARG A 319 10.29 27.08 8.83
C ARG A 319 11.80 27.26 8.99
N THR A 320 12.40 28.18 8.23
CA THR A 320 13.85 28.40 8.24
C THR A 320 14.37 28.79 9.62
N SER A 321 13.69 29.71 10.32
CA SER A 321 14.08 30.13 11.67
C SER A 321 13.92 28.99 12.66
N MET A 322 12.79 28.28 12.60
CA MET A 322 12.50 27.19 13.54
C MET A 322 13.49 26.03 13.40
N PHE A 323 13.85 25.64 12.18
CA PHE A 323 14.87 24.62 11.95
C PHE A 323 16.24 25.07 12.47
N TYR A 324 16.59 26.34 12.25
CA TYR A 324 17.82 26.90 12.78
C TYR A 324 17.84 26.88 14.31
N ASP A 325 16.76 27.29 14.96
CA ASP A 325 16.64 27.35 16.42
C ASP A 325 16.71 25.96 17.07
N LEU A 326 16.12 24.94 16.42
CA LEU A 326 16.20 23.56 16.86
C LEU A 326 17.64 23.02 16.81
N VAL A 327 18.33 23.24 15.69
CA VAL A 327 19.62 22.59 15.40
C VAL A 327 20.80 23.36 15.97
N TYR A 328 20.76 24.69 15.90
CA TYR A 328 21.87 25.59 16.26
C TYR A 328 21.57 26.43 17.50
N GLY A 329 20.32 26.82 17.72
CA GLY A 329 19.91 27.57 18.91
C GLY A 329 19.90 26.71 20.18
N GLY A 330 19.86 25.38 20.04
CA GLY A 330 19.76 24.44 21.16
C GLY A 330 18.46 24.59 21.96
N ILE A 331 17.43 25.20 21.35
CA ILE A 331 16.17 25.50 22.03
C ILE A 331 15.28 24.26 21.99
N GLU A 332 15.60 23.25 22.80
CA GLU A 332 14.93 21.94 22.77
C GLU A 332 13.45 21.96 23.19
N ASP A 333 12.98 23.05 23.80
CA ASP A 333 11.60 23.24 24.25
C ASP A 333 10.66 23.83 23.20
N ILE A 334 11.13 24.08 21.97
CA ILE A 334 10.26 24.48 20.86
C ILE A 334 9.52 23.31 20.22
N VAL A 335 9.86 22.07 20.58
CA VAL A 335 9.19 20.85 20.06
C VAL A 335 8.24 20.31 21.12
N ASP A 336 7.02 20.02 20.71
CA ASP A 336 5.95 19.48 21.55
C ASP A 336 5.69 18.00 21.21
N ASN A 337 5.11 17.25 22.15
CA ASN A 337 4.66 15.90 21.85
C ASN A 337 3.35 15.95 21.05
N HIS A 338 3.34 15.30 19.90
CA HIS A 338 2.14 15.03 19.14
C HIS A 338 1.13 14.21 19.95
N ARG A 339 -0.16 14.51 19.78
CA ARG A 339 -1.24 13.88 20.56
C ARG A 339 -1.32 12.35 20.39
N ILE A 340 -0.88 11.82 19.24
CA ILE A 340 -0.88 10.36 18.96
C ILE A 340 0.51 9.74 19.18
N ILE A 341 1.57 10.41 18.75
CA ILE A 341 2.95 9.91 18.86
C ILE A 341 3.56 10.50 20.13
N LYS A 342 3.41 9.78 21.25
CA LYS A 342 3.67 10.29 22.60
C LYS A 342 5.13 10.60 22.88
N ASN A 343 6.06 10.00 22.14
CA ASN A 343 7.49 10.23 22.23
C ASN A 343 8.05 11.08 21.07
N SER A 344 7.20 11.76 20.30
CA SER A 344 7.64 12.53 19.12
C SER A 344 8.66 13.62 19.44
N LYS A 345 8.54 14.33 20.57
CA LYS A 345 9.54 15.33 21.01
C LYS A 345 10.92 14.71 21.12
N GLU A 346 11.02 13.56 21.80
CA GLU A 346 12.28 12.87 22.03
C GLU A 346 12.88 12.31 20.73
N LEU A 347 12.03 11.75 19.86
CA LEU A 347 12.47 11.25 18.55
C LEU A 347 13.03 12.37 17.66
N ILE A 348 12.29 13.49 17.53
CA ILE A 348 12.73 14.65 16.73
C ILE A 348 14.08 15.14 17.25
N LYS A 349 14.22 15.34 18.57
CA LYS A 349 15.47 15.79 19.19
C LYS A 349 16.66 14.87 18.89
N ASN A 350 16.47 13.55 19.00
CA ASN A 350 17.55 12.58 18.79
C ASN A 350 17.90 12.40 17.31
N LEU A 351 16.94 12.63 16.41
CA LEU A 351 17.17 12.61 14.96
C LEU A 351 17.86 13.88 14.47
N THR A 352 17.63 15.05 15.08
CA THR A 352 18.15 16.35 14.61
C THR A 352 19.37 16.86 15.36
N LYS A 353 20.05 16.04 16.17
CA LYS A 353 21.30 16.46 16.84
C LYS A 353 22.34 16.86 15.80
N ARG A 354 22.97 18.03 16.02
CA ARG A 354 23.95 18.62 15.11
C ARG A 354 25.12 17.68 14.83
N GLU A 355 25.78 17.21 15.90
CA GLU A 355 26.93 16.32 15.77
C GLU A 355 26.46 14.86 15.57
N PRO A 356 26.87 14.16 14.50
CA PRO A 356 26.41 12.80 14.20
C PRO A 356 26.63 11.79 15.33
N ILE A 357 27.70 11.94 16.11
CA ILE A 357 28.01 11.03 17.24
C ILE A 357 26.93 11.06 18.35
N PHE A 358 26.21 12.16 18.50
CA PHE A 358 25.11 12.28 19.46
C PHE A 358 23.74 12.05 18.80
N ARG A 359 23.71 11.94 17.47
CA ARG A 359 22.49 11.68 16.71
C ARG A 359 22.18 10.19 16.76
N MET A 360 20.90 9.86 16.66
CA MET A 360 20.45 8.48 16.48
C MET A 360 21.26 7.79 15.36
N HIS A 361 21.69 6.56 15.59
CA HIS A 361 22.64 5.86 14.73
C HIS A 361 21.95 5.04 13.63
N SER A 362 20.76 4.52 13.93
CA SER A 362 20.01 3.67 13.00
C SER A 362 18.54 4.07 12.94
N ILE A 363 17.95 4.00 11.75
CA ILE A 363 16.51 4.09 11.54
C ILE A 363 15.75 2.98 12.30
N LEU A 364 16.41 1.85 12.60
CA LEU A 364 15.83 0.75 13.38
C LEU A 364 15.56 1.12 14.85
N ASP A 365 16.23 2.15 15.35
CA ASP A 365 16.03 2.67 16.71
C ASP A 365 14.84 3.64 16.80
N VAL A 366 14.30 4.07 15.65
CA VAL A 366 13.11 4.94 15.60
C VAL A 366 11.85 4.11 15.89
N LYS A 367 11.43 4.11 17.15
CA LYS A 367 10.20 3.44 17.60
C LYS A 367 9.15 4.47 17.98
N LEU A 368 8.04 4.51 17.25
CA LEU A 368 6.93 5.40 17.56
C LEU A 368 6.17 4.86 18.77
N ASP A 369 6.11 5.64 19.86
CA ASP A 369 5.25 5.37 21.00
C ASP A 369 3.83 5.84 20.66
N VAL A 370 3.00 4.86 20.30
CA VAL A 370 1.60 5.04 19.91
C VAL A 370 0.76 4.10 20.77
N PRO A 371 -0.48 4.48 21.14
CA PRO A 371 -1.34 3.63 21.95
C PRO A 371 -1.48 2.22 21.34
N THR A 372 -1.29 1.18 22.15
CA THR A 372 -1.36 -0.24 21.74
C THR A 372 -2.76 -0.68 21.32
N SER A 373 -3.79 0.03 21.77
CA SER A 373 -5.09 0.05 21.12
C SER A 373 -5.59 1.48 21.01
N SER A 374 -6.05 1.82 19.82
CA SER A 374 -6.63 3.10 19.47
C SER A 374 -8.09 2.90 19.10
N THR A 375 -8.90 3.91 19.40
CA THR A 375 -10.27 3.98 18.89
C THR A 375 -10.30 5.02 17.78
N PHE A 376 -10.58 4.57 16.56
CA PHE A 376 -10.82 5.42 15.41
C PHE A 376 -12.31 5.65 15.23
N PHE A 377 -12.66 6.76 14.60
CA PHE A 377 -14.03 7.06 14.19
C PHE A 377 -14.01 7.35 12.69
N ALA A 378 -14.86 6.64 11.93
CA ALA A 378 -15.01 6.84 10.49
C ALA A 378 -16.44 7.27 10.19
N ARG A 379 -16.61 8.46 9.62
CA ARG A 379 -17.93 9.04 9.29
C ARG A 379 -18.34 8.80 7.84
N ASP A 380 -17.37 8.51 6.98
CA ASP A 380 -17.57 8.27 5.57
C ASP A 380 -16.67 7.15 5.04
N THR A 381 -16.87 6.82 3.77
CA THR A 381 -16.12 5.78 3.04
C THR A 381 -14.61 5.96 3.11
N ALA A 382 -14.12 7.19 2.88
CA ALA A 382 -12.69 7.46 2.81
C ALA A 382 -12.06 7.35 4.21
N GLU A 383 -12.74 7.86 5.23
CA GLU A 383 -12.32 7.71 6.62
C GLU A 383 -12.25 6.24 7.03
N PHE A 384 -13.22 5.41 6.62
CA PHE A 384 -13.20 3.98 6.97
C PHE A 384 -12.07 3.22 6.29
N ALA A 385 -11.83 3.47 4.99
CA ALA A 385 -10.70 2.90 4.27
C ALA A 385 -9.37 3.27 4.93
N ASN A 386 -9.20 4.54 5.29
CA ASN A 386 -8.01 5.01 6.01
C ASN A 386 -7.86 4.32 7.38
N CYS A 387 -8.95 4.20 8.16
CA CYS A 387 -8.90 3.51 9.45
C CYS A 387 -8.41 2.06 9.31
N LEU A 388 -8.90 1.32 8.30
CA LEU A 388 -8.46 -0.05 8.04
C LEU A 388 -7.01 -0.14 7.56
N GLU A 389 -6.50 0.89 6.89
CA GLU A 389 -5.10 0.96 6.46
C GLU A 389 -4.15 1.20 7.65
N PHE A 390 -4.53 2.08 8.59
CA PHE A 390 -3.66 2.51 9.70
C PHE A 390 -3.84 1.75 11.01
N CYS A 391 -4.93 1.00 11.16
CA CYS A 391 -5.16 0.24 12.36
C CYS A 391 -4.05 -0.81 12.59
N SER A 392 -3.63 -0.91 13.83
CA SER A 392 -2.81 -1.97 14.38
C SER A 392 -3.70 -3.06 14.99
N ASP A 393 -3.15 -4.26 15.16
CA ASP A 393 -3.84 -5.35 15.86
C ASP A 393 -4.33 -4.87 17.24
N GLY A 394 -5.62 -5.08 17.54
CA GLY A 394 -6.25 -4.64 18.80
C GLY A 394 -7.03 -3.33 18.73
N ASP A 395 -6.99 -2.61 17.61
CA ASP A 395 -7.69 -1.34 17.47
C ASP A 395 -9.22 -1.49 17.31
N THR A 396 -9.94 -0.41 17.63
CA THR A 396 -11.39 -0.30 17.42
C THR A 396 -11.69 0.78 16.39
N ILE A 397 -12.58 0.52 15.44
CA ILE A 397 -13.08 1.45 14.44
C ILE A 397 -14.59 1.61 14.66
N ASN A 398 -14.99 2.80 15.09
CA ASN A 398 -16.38 3.19 15.25
C ASN A 398 -16.90 3.85 13.98
N LEU A 399 -17.88 3.24 13.34
CA LEU A 399 -18.53 3.77 12.16
C LEU A 399 -19.66 4.72 12.55
N GLY A 400 -19.65 5.91 11.96
CA GLY A 400 -20.73 6.88 12.08
C GLY A 400 -21.98 6.44 11.31
N VAL A 401 -23.08 7.15 11.55
CA VAL A 401 -24.32 6.97 10.79
C VAL A 401 -24.10 7.48 9.38
N GLY A 402 -24.22 6.60 8.38
CA GLY A 402 -24.00 6.98 6.98
C GLY A 402 -23.87 5.77 6.06
N THR A 403 -23.71 6.06 4.77
CA THR A 403 -23.49 5.04 3.75
C THR A 403 -22.01 4.92 3.40
N PHE A 404 -21.48 3.70 3.51
CA PHE A 404 -20.11 3.33 3.18
C PHE A 404 -20.14 2.51 1.89
N VAL A 405 -19.41 2.94 0.87
CA VAL A 405 -19.44 2.34 -0.48
C VAL A 405 -18.02 1.99 -0.86
N GLY A 406 -17.71 0.70 -0.93
CA GLY A 406 -16.34 0.24 -1.16
C GLY A 406 -16.18 -1.23 -0.81
N GLU A 407 -15.10 -1.82 -1.32
CA GLU A 407 -14.63 -3.11 -0.82
C GLU A 407 -13.72 -2.84 0.38
N PHE A 408 -14.10 -3.36 1.53
CA PHE A 408 -13.34 -3.15 2.75
C PHE A 408 -12.73 -4.46 3.21
N CYS A 409 -11.48 -4.40 3.67
CA CYS A 409 -10.75 -5.58 4.08
C CYS A 409 -10.11 -5.38 5.46
N ILE A 410 -10.52 -6.20 6.43
CA ILE A 410 -9.90 -6.29 7.75
C ILE A 410 -8.75 -7.29 7.67
N ASN A 411 -7.56 -6.78 7.38
CA ASN A 411 -6.32 -7.54 7.19
C ASN A 411 -5.46 -7.70 8.46
N ARG A 412 -5.98 -7.27 9.59
CA ARG A 412 -5.31 -7.26 10.90
C ARG A 412 -6.05 -8.18 11.87
N ASN A 413 -5.41 -8.53 12.97
CA ASN A 413 -6.03 -9.38 13.98
C ASN A 413 -6.62 -8.53 15.11
N ASN A 414 -7.62 -9.06 15.80
CA ASN A 414 -8.18 -8.44 16.99
C ASN A 414 -8.71 -7.01 16.77
N ILE A 415 -9.15 -6.68 15.55
CA ILE A 415 -9.81 -5.40 15.24
C ILE A 415 -11.28 -5.49 15.61
N THR A 416 -11.80 -4.43 16.21
CA THR A 416 -13.25 -4.25 16.41
C THR A 416 -13.80 -3.21 15.44
N VAL A 417 -14.69 -3.59 14.52
CA VAL A 417 -15.45 -2.65 13.69
C VAL A 417 -16.90 -2.64 14.18
N GLN A 418 -17.40 -1.48 14.59
CA GLN A 418 -18.75 -1.35 15.15
C GLN A 418 -19.40 -0.01 14.82
N GLY A 419 -20.72 0.05 14.77
CA GLY A 419 -21.48 1.29 14.63
C GLY A 419 -22.65 1.15 13.68
N ASP A 420 -23.52 2.16 13.62
CA ASP A 420 -24.78 2.13 12.85
C ASP A 420 -24.57 2.46 11.35
N ALA A 421 -23.54 1.87 10.77
CA ALA A 421 -23.17 2.05 9.38
C ALA A 421 -24.04 1.22 8.44
N LYS A 422 -24.20 1.77 7.23
CA LYS A 422 -24.92 1.16 6.15
C LYS A 422 -23.98 0.96 4.95
N PHE A 423 -23.76 -0.27 4.53
CA PHE A 423 -22.92 -0.58 3.38
C PHE A 423 -23.81 -0.64 2.13
N GLY A 424 -23.45 0.14 1.11
CA GLY A 424 -24.20 0.28 -0.14
C GLY A 424 -23.52 -0.42 -1.32
N SER A 425 -24.31 -0.74 -2.36
CA SER A 425 -23.84 -1.38 -3.60
C SER A 425 -22.78 -0.53 -4.30
N ILE A 426 -21.73 -1.21 -4.75
CA ILE A 426 -20.89 -0.72 -5.85
C ILE A 426 -21.37 -1.49 -7.09
N ILE A 427 -21.81 -0.78 -8.13
CA ILE A 427 -21.95 -1.37 -9.47
C ILE A 427 -20.54 -1.55 -10.04
N THR A 428 -19.76 -2.47 -9.48
CA THR A 428 -18.46 -2.89 -10.00
C THR A 428 -18.40 -4.41 -9.98
N SER A 429 -17.53 -4.99 -10.80
CA SER A 429 -17.30 -6.43 -10.97
C SER A 429 -16.65 -7.11 -9.74
N SER A 430 -17.06 -6.70 -8.54
CA SER A 430 -16.45 -6.98 -7.26
C SER A 430 -17.19 -8.06 -6.49
N PHE A 431 -16.47 -8.77 -5.61
CA PHE A 431 -16.95 -10.03 -5.04
C PHE A 431 -17.53 -9.92 -3.62
N TRP A 432 -17.29 -8.84 -2.86
CA TRP A 432 -17.77 -8.71 -1.47
C TRP A 432 -17.92 -7.25 -1.01
N GLY A 433 -18.74 -7.02 0.04
CA GLY A 433 -18.81 -5.74 0.76
C GLY A 433 -17.70 -5.62 1.83
N LEU A 434 -17.66 -6.58 2.76
CA LEU A 434 -16.65 -6.63 3.82
C LEU A 434 -15.94 -7.99 3.86
N LEU A 435 -14.62 -7.99 3.67
CA LEU A 435 -13.75 -9.15 3.83
C LEU A 435 -13.03 -9.12 5.18
N ILE A 436 -13.26 -10.14 6.00
CA ILE A 436 -12.56 -10.38 7.25
C ILE A 436 -11.46 -11.42 7.00
N GLN A 437 -10.23 -10.95 6.80
CA GLN A 437 -9.10 -11.82 6.49
C GLN A 437 -8.31 -12.23 7.74
N GLY A 438 -8.15 -11.32 8.70
CA GLY A 438 -7.43 -11.61 9.95
C GLY A 438 -8.27 -12.39 10.97
N ASP A 439 -7.61 -12.80 12.05
CA ASP A 439 -8.20 -13.62 13.11
C ASP A 439 -8.69 -12.77 14.29
N ARG A 440 -9.63 -13.31 15.07
CA ARG A 440 -10.13 -12.70 16.32
C ARG A 440 -10.74 -11.30 16.16
N ASN A 441 -11.16 -10.93 14.96
CA ASN A 441 -11.84 -9.66 14.73
C ASN A 441 -13.29 -9.71 15.21
N THR A 442 -13.82 -8.55 15.58
CA THR A 442 -15.23 -8.35 15.94
C THR A 442 -15.87 -7.37 14.98
N VAL A 443 -16.96 -7.76 14.32
CA VAL A 443 -17.77 -6.88 13.46
C VAL A 443 -19.19 -6.88 13.99
N LYS A 444 -19.74 -5.70 14.32
CA LYS A 444 -21.11 -5.64 14.86
C LYS A 444 -21.90 -4.38 14.57
N ASN A 445 -23.23 -4.52 14.59
CA ASN A 445 -24.22 -3.45 14.43
C ASN A 445 -24.30 -2.84 13.02
N ILE A 446 -23.91 -3.58 11.99
CA ILE A 446 -23.78 -3.08 10.61
C ILE A 446 -24.98 -3.51 9.75
N LYS A 447 -25.36 -2.65 8.80
CA LYS A 447 -26.41 -2.93 7.81
C LYS A 447 -25.83 -3.00 6.40
N PHE A 448 -26.39 -3.85 5.55
CA PHE A 448 -26.11 -3.94 4.11
C PHE A 448 -27.43 -3.81 3.35
N ASP A 449 -27.48 -2.91 2.38
CA ASP A 449 -28.70 -2.63 1.61
C ASP A 449 -28.85 -3.51 0.38
N THR A 450 -27.82 -3.52 -0.46
CA THR A 450 -27.76 -4.28 -1.71
C THR A 450 -26.29 -4.53 -1.97
N CYS A 451 -25.90 -5.78 -2.10
CA CYS A 451 -24.57 -6.20 -2.49
C CYS A 451 -24.68 -7.15 -3.69
N ASP A 452 -23.94 -6.85 -4.75
CA ASP A 452 -24.03 -7.58 -6.01
C ASP A 452 -23.67 -9.08 -5.84
N ILE A 453 -22.73 -9.38 -4.94
CA ILE A 453 -22.26 -10.75 -4.68
C ILE A 453 -22.38 -11.09 -3.18
N GLU A 454 -21.38 -10.80 -2.34
CA GLU A 454 -21.40 -11.15 -0.90
C GLU A 454 -21.46 -9.92 0.01
N CYS A 455 -22.27 -9.93 1.07
CA CYS A 455 -22.21 -8.88 2.10
C CYS A 455 -20.94 -9.01 2.95
N ILE A 456 -20.74 -10.18 3.56
CA ILE A 456 -19.58 -10.45 4.43
C ILE A 456 -18.89 -11.77 4.03
N ARG A 457 -17.59 -11.67 3.75
CA ARG A 457 -16.70 -12.81 3.53
C ARG A 457 -15.78 -12.99 4.72
N ILE A 458 -15.69 -14.20 5.28
CA ILE A 458 -14.83 -14.50 6.44
C ILE A 458 -13.81 -15.59 6.05
N HIS A 459 -12.54 -15.20 5.98
CA HIS A 459 -11.41 -16.10 5.77
C HIS A 459 -10.68 -16.42 7.07
N GLY A 460 -10.58 -15.44 7.97
CA GLY A 460 -9.94 -15.63 9.26
C GLY A 460 -10.76 -16.52 10.20
N SER A 461 -10.16 -16.83 11.33
CA SER A 461 -10.73 -17.70 12.36
C SER A 461 -10.91 -16.99 13.69
N TYR A 462 -11.76 -17.57 14.54
CA TYR A 462 -12.10 -16.99 15.85
C TYR A 462 -12.74 -15.59 15.78
N ASN A 463 -13.28 -15.19 14.63
CA ASN A 463 -13.96 -13.90 14.47
C ASN A 463 -15.36 -13.95 15.07
N THR A 464 -15.85 -12.79 15.50
CA THR A 464 -17.23 -12.58 15.96
C THR A 464 -17.93 -11.61 15.03
N VAL A 465 -19.06 -12.04 14.44
CA VAL A 465 -19.92 -11.20 13.61
C VAL A 465 -21.30 -11.18 14.23
N SER A 466 -21.81 -10.01 14.63
CA SER A 466 -23.10 -9.95 15.34
C SER A 466 -23.94 -8.73 15.02
N ASN A 467 -25.27 -8.84 15.19
CA ASN A 467 -26.22 -7.75 14.95
C ASN A 467 -26.09 -7.19 13.53
N ILE A 468 -26.23 -8.06 12.54
CA ILE A 468 -26.10 -7.73 11.13
C ILE A 468 -27.47 -7.72 10.47
N VAL A 469 -27.76 -6.70 9.67
CA VAL A 469 -28.95 -6.65 8.81
C VAL A 469 -28.51 -6.61 7.36
N MET A 470 -29.07 -7.47 6.52
CA MET A 470 -28.75 -7.53 5.09
C MET A 470 -30.03 -7.58 4.26
N ALA A 471 -30.03 -6.90 3.12
CA ALA A 471 -31.11 -6.96 2.15
C ALA A 471 -30.58 -7.16 0.72
N ASP A 472 -31.44 -7.68 -0.16
CA ASP A 472 -31.29 -7.62 -1.63
C ASP A 472 -29.88 -7.98 -2.15
N SER A 473 -29.35 -9.12 -1.71
CA SER A 473 -27.98 -9.54 -2.03
C SER A 473 -27.92 -10.99 -2.48
N LEU A 474 -26.96 -11.34 -3.34
CA LEU A 474 -26.83 -12.73 -3.77
C LEU A 474 -26.41 -13.63 -2.59
N TYR A 475 -25.39 -13.25 -1.83
CA TYR A 475 -24.89 -13.95 -0.65
C TYR A 475 -24.86 -13.03 0.57
N GLY A 476 -25.30 -13.53 1.72
CA GLY A 476 -25.23 -12.84 3.01
C GLY A 476 -23.83 -12.98 3.62
N ILE A 477 -23.64 -14.03 4.42
CA ILE A 477 -22.36 -14.30 5.10
C ILE A 477 -21.77 -15.62 4.60
N VAL A 478 -20.50 -15.60 4.20
CA VAL A 478 -19.78 -16.80 3.77
C VAL A 478 -18.49 -16.99 4.56
N THR A 479 -18.33 -18.13 5.24
CA THR A 479 -17.04 -18.56 5.81
C THR A 479 -16.33 -19.49 4.84
N TYR A 480 -15.05 -19.24 4.56
CA TYR A 480 -14.26 -19.99 3.58
C TYR A 480 -13.21 -20.87 4.25
N ALA A 481 -12.98 -22.06 3.69
CA ALA A 481 -11.84 -22.91 4.01
C ALA A 481 -10.72 -22.73 2.97
N GLY A 482 -9.48 -22.61 3.44
CA GLY A 482 -8.30 -22.44 2.58
C GLY A 482 -7.81 -23.78 1.97
N PRO A 483 -7.10 -23.74 0.83
CA PRO A 483 -6.63 -24.93 0.11
C PRO A 483 -5.50 -25.72 0.82
N LYS A 484 -5.00 -25.26 1.97
CA LYS A 484 -3.97 -25.94 2.78
C LYS A 484 -4.43 -26.07 4.24
N LEU A 485 -4.67 -27.32 4.67
CA LEU A 485 -4.72 -27.78 6.07
C LEU A 485 -5.43 -26.85 7.09
N GLY A 486 -6.76 -26.76 6.98
CA GLY A 486 -7.65 -27.06 8.11
C GLY A 486 -8.09 -25.96 9.08
N PHE A 487 -7.57 -24.73 9.03
CA PHE A 487 -7.91 -23.72 10.06
C PHE A 487 -8.49 -22.40 9.57
N TYR A 488 -8.67 -22.16 8.27
CA TYR A 488 -9.30 -20.91 7.78
C TYR A 488 -10.82 -20.98 7.90
N GLY A 489 -11.44 -19.84 8.24
CA GLY A 489 -12.89 -19.72 8.37
C GLY A 489 -13.49 -20.59 9.48
N SER A 490 -12.68 -21.02 10.46
CA SER A 490 -13.07 -21.94 11.53
C SER A 490 -13.25 -21.20 12.87
N TYR A 491 -14.01 -21.80 13.79
CA TYR A 491 -14.23 -21.25 15.13
C TYR A 491 -14.86 -19.84 15.17
N ASN A 492 -15.50 -19.39 14.08
CA ASN A 492 -16.17 -18.11 14.06
C ASN A 492 -17.53 -18.18 14.77
N ASN A 493 -17.93 -17.06 15.37
CA ASN A 493 -19.21 -16.90 16.04
C ASN A 493 -20.05 -15.87 15.28
N ILE A 494 -21.17 -16.30 14.71
CA ILE A 494 -22.08 -15.47 13.92
C ILE A 494 -23.43 -15.43 14.66
N SER A 495 -23.90 -14.24 15.05
CA SER A 495 -25.15 -14.14 15.81
C SER A 495 -26.04 -12.94 15.48
N ASN A 496 -27.34 -13.05 15.76
CA ASN A 496 -28.31 -11.95 15.58
C ASN A 496 -28.26 -11.37 14.16
N VAL A 497 -28.44 -12.23 13.16
CA VAL A 497 -28.39 -11.84 11.74
C VAL A 497 -29.79 -11.86 11.16
N SER A 498 -30.17 -10.78 10.48
CA SER A 498 -31.44 -10.69 9.75
C SER A 498 -31.18 -10.44 8.26
N CYS A 499 -31.66 -11.34 7.41
CA CYS A 499 -31.55 -11.25 5.96
C CYS A 499 -32.94 -11.07 5.35
N THR A 500 -33.11 -10.14 4.42
CA THR A 500 -34.34 -9.99 3.61
C THR A 500 -33.99 -10.11 2.13
N ASP A 501 -34.65 -11.01 1.39
CA ASP A 501 -34.40 -11.21 -0.04
C ASP A 501 -32.90 -11.46 -0.37
N VAL A 502 -32.22 -12.24 0.48
CA VAL A 502 -30.85 -12.69 0.25
C VAL A 502 -30.87 -14.13 -0.27
N ASN A 503 -30.35 -14.38 -1.47
CA ASN A 503 -30.48 -15.69 -2.13
C ASN A 503 -29.75 -16.81 -1.36
N TYR A 504 -28.57 -16.51 -0.80
CA TYR A 504 -27.79 -17.45 0.01
C TYR A 504 -27.50 -16.83 1.38
N GLY A 505 -28.20 -17.25 2.43
CA GLY A 505 -28.17 -16.59 3.73
C GLY A 505 -26.84 -16.68 4.47
N VAL A 506 -26.53 -17.83 5.06
CA VAL A 506 -25.26 -18.11 5.73
C VAL A 506 -24.66 -19.41 5.19
N ALA A 507 -23.50 -19.30 4.55
CA ALA A 507 -22.75 -20.45 4.05
C ALA A 507 -21.49 -20.68 4.87
N MET A 508 -21.30 -21.90 5.34
CA MET A 508 -20.17 -22.31 6.17
C MET A 508 -19.32 -23.35 5.45
N MET A 509 -18.06 -23.02 5.18
CA MET A 509 -17.07 -23.96 4.65
C MET A 509 -15.98 -24.29 5.67
N GLY A 510 -15.76 -23.46 6.69
CA GLY A 510 -14.86 -23.78 7.81
C GLY A 510 -15.51 -24.63 8.90
N SER A 511 -14.72 -25.11 9.85
CA SER A 511 -15.14 -26.05 10.90
C SER A 511 -15.34 -25.35 12.25
N HIS A 512 -16.11 -25.97 13.15
CA HIS A 512 -16.35 -25.47 14.52
C HIS A 512 -16.98 -24.08 14.61
N ASN A 513 -17.64 -23.61 13.55
CA ASN A 513 -18.36 -22.34 13.57
C ASN A 513 -19.66 -22.47 14.36
N ARG A 514 -20.01 -21.39 15.06
CA ARG A 514 -21.25 -21.27 15.83
C ARG A 514 -22.11 -20.18 15.20
N VAL A 515 -23.31 -20.56 14.79
CA VAL A 515 -24.29 -19.68 14.15
C VAL A 515 -25.54 -19.67 15.01
N LYS A 516 -25.97 -18.49 15.45
CA LYS A 516 -27.07 -18.37 16.43
C LYS A 516 -28.02 -17.23 16.09
N ASP A 517 -29.31 -17.41 16.34
CA ASP A 517 -30.30 -16.32 16.27
C ASP A 517 -30.31 -15.68 14.86
N ILE A 518 -30.59 -16.50 13.85
CA ILE A 518 -30.58 -16.10 12.43
C ILE A 518 -32.02 -16.05 11.90
N THR A 519 -32.37 -14.96 11.22
CA THR A 519 -33.66 -14.81 10.53
C THR A 519 -33.41 -14.54 9.05
N ILE A 520 -34.03 -15.32 8.17
CA ILE A 520 -33.97 -15.12 6.71
C ILE A 520 -35.40 -15.03 6.20
N ASN A 521 -35.77 -13.90 5.60
CA ASN A 521 -37.10 -13.65 5.08
C ASN A 521 -37.04 -13.44 3.57
N ARG A 522 -37.76 -14.26 2.81
CA ARG A 522 -37.98 -14.05 1.39
C ARG A 522 -39.33 -13.35 1.19
N LEU A 523 -39.30 -12.14 0.63
CA LEU A 523 -40.48 -11.34 0.27
C LEU A 523 -40.73 -11.35 -1.24
N LYS A 524 -39.67 -11.44 -2.05
CA LYS A 524 -39.75 -11.53 -3.52
C LYS A 524 -40.18 -12.93 -3.95
N LYS A 525 -41.11 -13.00 -4.93
CA LYS A 525 -41.61 -14.24 -5.55
C LYS A 525 -41.15 -14.41 -7.00
N ASP A 526 -39.95 -13.93 -7.29
CA ASP A 526 -39.26 -14.14 -8.56
C ASP A 526 -38.81 -15.61 -8.70
N ASN A 527 -38.26 -16.01 -9.86
CA ASN A 527 -37.79 -17.39 -10.09
C ASN A 527 -36.33 -17.61 -9.65
N THR A 528 -35.82 -16.82 -8.71
CA THR A 528 -34.47 -16.99 -8.18
C THR A 528 -34.45 -18.08 -7.11
N HIS A 529 -33.39 -18.87 -7.09
CA HIS A 529 -33.20 -19.99 -6.16
C HIS A 529 -32.66 -19.48 -4.82
N PHE A 530 -33.24 -19.96 -3.71
CA PHE A 530 -32.82 -19.58 -2.36
C PHE A 530 -32.23 -20.75 -1.54
N GLU A 531 -31.14 -20.51 -0.84
CA GLU A 531 -30.61 -21.36 0.23
C GLU A 531 -30.46 -20.57 1.54
N GLY A 532 -31.03 -21.07 2.63
CA GLY A 532 -30.97 -20.40 3.93
C GLY A 532 -29.63 -20.57 4.64
N ILE A 533 -29.44 -21.73 5.28
CA ILE A 533 -28.18 -22.12 5.90
C ILE A 533 -27.54 -23.26 5.10
N THR A 534 -26.31 -23.05 4.64
CA THR A 534 -25.55 -24.07 3.90
C THR A 534 -24.27 -24.44 4.65
N VAL A 535 -24.02 -25.73 4.85
CA VAL A 535 -22.79 -26.26 5.43
C VAL A 535 -22.11 -27.14 4.39
N THR A 536 -20.84 -26.90 4.09
CA THR A 536 -20.08 -27.64 3.07
C THR A 536 -18.69 -28.02 3.58
N TRP A 537 -18.21 -29.24 3.29
CA TRP A 537 -16.84 -29.75 3.54
C TRP A 537 -16.23 -29.38 4.91
N SER A 538 -17.01 -29.47 5.98
CA SER A 538 -16.62 -28.98 7.30
C SER A 538 -17.10 -29.90 8.42
N VAL A 539 -16.53 -29.73 9.61
CA VAL A 539 -16.87 -30.54 10.79
C VAL A 539 -17.31 -29.69 11.98
N ASP A 540 -18.22 -30.25 12.78
CA ASP A 540 -18.67 -29.70 14.07
C ASP A 540 -19.19 -28.25 14.02
N ASN A 541 -19.88 -27.90 12.93
CA ASN A 541 -20.59 -26.63 12.87
C ASN A 541 -21.92 -26.72 13.65
N GLN A 542 -22.27 -25.64 14.34
CA GLN A 542 -23.46 -25.60 15.19
C GLN A 542 -24.36 -24.43 14.81
N VAL A 543 -25.63 -24.72 14.57
CA VAL A 543 -26.66 -23.74 14.23
C VAL A 543 -27.76 -23.82 15.27
N THR A 544 -28.13 -22.71 15.90
CA THR A 544 -29.19 -22.67 16.92
C THR A 544 -30.11 -21.47 16.69
N ASN A 545 -31.43 -21.67 16.82
CA ASN A 545 -32.43 -20.60 16.64
C ASN A 545 -32.36 -19.95 15.24
N TYR A 546 -32.47 -20.77 14.20
CA TYR A 546 -32.60 -20.28 12.82
C TYR A 546 -34.08 -20.26 12.40
N THR A 547 -34.56 -19.14 11.87
CA THR A 547 -35.90 -19.03 11.26
C THR A 547 -35.79 -18.56 9.81
N GLY A 548 -36.31 -19.36 8.88
CA GLY A 548 -36.40 -19.04 7.46
C GLY A 548 -37.87 -18.98 7.01
N THR A 549 -38.30 -17.88 6.40
CA THR A 549 -39.69 -17.71 5.91
C THR A 549 -39.75 -17.36 4.42
N GLY A 550 -40.87 -17.70 3.76
CA GLY A 550 -41.12 -17.37 2.36
C GLY A 550 -40.46 -18.31 1.35
N PHE A 551 -39.88 -19.43 1.79
CA PHE A 551 -39.29 -20.46 0.91
C PHE A 551 -40.38 -21.10 0.04
N LEU A 552 -40.12 -21.19 -1.26
CA LEU A 552 -41.07 -21.72 -2.25
C LEU A 552 -40.60 -23.10 -2.72
N SER A 553 -41.27 -24.16 -2.25
CA SER A 553 -40.93 -25.56 -2.59
C SER A 553 -40.92 -25.82 -4.11
N ALA A 554 -41.83 -25.20 -4.86
CA ALA A 554 -41.90 -25.30 -6.32
C ALA A 554 -40.64 -24.78 -7.04
N GLN A 555 -39.87 -23.89 -6.41
CA GLN A 555 -38.62 -23.34 -6.96
C GLN A 555 -37.37 -24.07 -6.48
N ARG A 556 -37.55 -25.16 -5.74
CA ARG A 556 -36.47 -25.96 -5.11
C ARG A 556 -35.66 -25.18 -4.08
N ASP A 557 -36.26 -24.17 -3.43
CA ASP A 557 -35.59 -23.48 -2.34
C ASP A 557 -35.31 -24.42 -1.16
N ILE A 558 -34.18 -24.18 -0.49
CA ILE A 558 -33.70 -25.04 0.60
C ILE A 558 -33.47 -24.18 1.85
N GLY A 559 -34.20 -24.47 2.92
CA GLY A 559 -34.00 -23.83 4.22
C GLY A 559 -32.67 -24.19 4.86
N ILE A 560 -32.32 -25.48 4.88
CA ILE A 560 -31.06 -26.02 5.41
C ILE A 560 -30.45 -26.98 4.41
N LYS A 561 -29.19 -26.75 4.04
CA LYS A 561 -28.42 -27.62 3.15
C LYS A 561 -27.11 -28.08 3.77
N VAL A 562 -26.82 -29.37 3.72
CA VAL A 562 -25.53 -29.93 4.17
C VAL A 562 -24.90 -30.75 3.04
N ARG A 563 -23.72 -30.36 2.57
CA ARG A 563 -22.97 -31.05 1.50
C ARG A 563 -21.64 -31.55 2.06
N ASP A 564 -21.48 -32.87 2.21
CA ASP A 564 -20.22 -33.50 2.66
C ASP A 564 -19.62 -32.88 3.96
N GLY A 565 -20.46 -32.60 4.97
CA GLY A 565 -20.02 -32.01 6.25
C GLY A 565 -20.82 -32.48 7.46
N CYS A 566 -20.32 -32.17 8.66
CA CYS A 566 -20.97 -32.49 9.94
C CYS A 566 -21.53 -31.21 10.58
N ALA A 567 -22.80 -31.23 10.95
CA ALA A 567 -23.43 -30.09 11.60
C ALA A 567 -24.56 -30.48 12.56
N THR A 568 -24.74 -29.67 13.59
CA THR A 568 -25.87 -29.78 14.52
C THR A 568 -26.78 -28.58 14.37
N PHE A 569 -28.07 -28.82 14.15
CA PHE A 569 -29.11 -27.80 14.05
C PHE A 569 -30.09 -27.95 15.22
N ARG A 570 -30.29 -26.87 15.98
CA ARG A 570 -31.19 -26.84 17.14
C ARG A 570 -32.22 -25.72 17.02
N ASN A 571 -33.48 -26.01 17.36
CA ASN A 571 -34.56 -25.01 17.42
C ASN A 571 -34.68 -24.22 16.10
N CYS A 572 -34.72 -24.92 14.98
CA CYS A 572 -34.75 -24.29 13.65
C CYS A 572 -36.15 -24.41 13.04
N ASN A 573 -36.61 -23.35 12.37
CA ASN A 573 -37.83 -23.35 11.57
C ASN A 573 -37.47 -22.88 10.15
N CYS A 574 -37.71 -23.65 9.11
CA CYS A 574 -37.29 -23.28 7.77
C CYS A 574 -38.13 -23.96 6.69
N GLY A 575 -37.81 -23.71 5.41
CA GLY A 575 -38.35 -24.49 4.30
C GLY A 575 -37.79 -25.93 4.25
N ARG A 576 -37.55 -26.42 3.04
CA ARG A 576 -37.02 -27.77 2.79
C ARG A 576 -35.65 -28.01 3.44
N ILE A 577 -35.35 -29.23 3.86
CA ILE A 577 -34.02 -29.64 4.34
C ILE A 577 -33.41 -30.68 3.41
N GLU A 578 -32.16 -30.48 2.98
CA GLU A 578 -31.41 -31.41 2.16
C GLU A 578 -30.03 -31.67 2.79
N SER A 579 -29.77 -32.91 3.22
CA SER A 579 -28.51 -33.29 3.83
C SER A 579 -27.87 -34.49 3.13
N HIS A 580 -26.67 -34.29 2.60
CA HIS A 580 -25.76 -35.32 2.12
C HIS A 580 -24.58 -35.53 3.08
N GLY A 581 -24.54 -34.82 4.21
CA GLY A 581 -23.45 -34.84 5.17
C GLY A 581 -23.54 -35.99 6.19
N ASN A 582 -22.40 -36.35 6.76
CA ASN A 582 -22.30 -37.36 7.81
C ASN A 582 -22.35 -36.69 9.20
N ASN A 583 -22.78 -37.42 10.24
CA ASN A 583 -22.85 -36.90 11.61
C ASN A 583 -23.74 -35.65 11.76
N VAL A 584 -24.89 -35.64 11.09
CA VAL A 584 -25.84 -34.52 11.11
C VAL A 584 -26.88 -34.72 12.21
N THR A 585 -27.01 -33.73 13.09
CA THR A 585 -28.04 -33.72 14.14
C THR A 585 -29.10 -32.67 13.86
N LEU A 586 -30.37 -33.07 13.86
CA LEU A 586 -31.54 -32.19 13.79
C LEU A 586 -32.32 -32.32 15.10
N GLU A 587 -32.34 -31.29 15.94
CA GLU A 587 -33.01 -31.29 17.25
C GLU A 587 -34.01 -30.12 17.34
N ASN A 588 -35.28 -30.43 17.60
CA ASN A 588 -36.39 -29.46 17.63
C ASN A 588 -36.46 -28.62 16.32
N VAL A 589 -36.49 -29.30 15.18
CA VAL A 589 -36.50 -28.67 13.85
C VAL A 589 -37.88 -28.79 13.21
N VAL A 590 -38.38 -27.70 12.62
CA VAL A 590 -39.60 -27.67 11.81
C VAL A 590 -39.23 -27.27 10.38
N ALA A 591 -39.67 -28.07 9.42
CA ALA A 591 -39.48 -27.82 8.00
C ALA A 591 -40.85 -27.74 7.31
N ASP A 592 -41.15 -26.62 6.64
CA ASP A 592 -42.39 -26.40 5.87
C ASP A 592 -42.42 -27.19 4.53
N GLY A 593 -41.51 -28.14 4.35
CA GLY A 593 -41.43 -29.03 3.19
C GLY A 593 -40.57 -30.24 3.49
N ASP A 594 -40.18 -31.00 2.47
CA ASP A 594 -39.51 -32.29 2.67
C ASP A 594 -38.17 -32.19 3.41
N VAL A 595 -37.87 -33.21 4.21
CA VAL A 595 -36.54 -33.43 4.79
C VAL A 595 -35.92 -34.63 4.09
N THR A 596 -34.83 -34.42 3.34
CA THR A 596 -34.09 -35.49 2.65
C THR A 596 -32.71 -35.66 3.27
N ILE A 597 -32.38 -36.88 3.72
CA ILE A 597 -31.09 -37.22 4.32
C ILE A 597 -30.48 -38.42 3.58
N SER A 598 -29.22 -38.33 3.17
CA SER A 598 -28.52 -39.44 2.48
C SER A 598 -27.10 -39.73 3.00
N GLY A 599 -26.68 -39.08 4.08
CA GLY A 599 -25.39 -39.34 4.73
C GLY A 599 -25.52 -40.31 5.90
N GLU A 600 -24.38 -40.65 6.51
CA GLU A 600 -24.28 -41.60 7.62
C GLU A 600 -24.35 -40.93 9.00
N ASN A 601 -24.73 -41.70 10.03
CA ASN A 601 -24.73 -41.28 11.44
C ASN A 601 -25.55 -40.02 11.73
N TYR A 602 -26.81 -39.99 11.30
CA TYR A 602 -27.71 -38.88 11.61
C TYR A 602 -28.43 -39.09 12.96
N ASN A 603 -28.79 -37.99 13.62
CA ASN A 603 -29.62 -37.99 14.81
C ASN A 603 -30.78 -37.01 14.63
N ILE A 604 -32.02 -37.49 14.68
CA ILE A 604 -33.22 -36.67 14.46
C ILE A 604 -34.09 -36.76 15.72
N VAL A 605 -34.25 -35.63 16.40
CA VAL A 605 -34.99 -35.52 17.66
C VAL A 605 -36.01 -34.40 17.52
N ASN A 606 -37.29 -34.71 17.73
CA ASN A 606 -38.39 -33.74 17.64
C ASN A 606 -38.42 -32.94 16.32
N CYS A 607 -38.21 -33.61 15.19
CA CYS A 607 -38.29 -33.00 13.86
C CYS A 607 -39.71 -33.14 13.28
N ARG A 608 -40.23 -32.09 12.64
CA ARG A 608 -41.53 -32.08 11.95
C ARG A 608 -41.37 -31.58 10.51
N SER A 609 -41.99 -32.28 9.56
CA SER A 609 -42.01 -31.90 8.14
C SER A 609 -43.18 -32.56 7.41
N ASP A 610 -43.40 -32.18 6.15
CA ASP A 610 -44.37 -32.84 5.25
C ASP A 610 -43.99 -34.30 4.99
N GLU A 611 -42.73 -34.54 4.63
CA GLU A 611 -42.16 -35.88 4.45
C GLU A 611 -40.72 -35.92 5.00
N ILE A 612 -40.29 -37.08 5.54
CA ILE A 612 -38.89 -37.34 5.91
C ILE A 612 -38.41 -38.55 5.10
N LEU A 613 -37.52 -38.28 4.15
CA LEU A 613 -36.92 -39.27 3.24
C LEU A 613 -35.48 -39.56 3.65
N ILE A 614 -35.23 -40.80 4.10
CA ILE A 614 -33.89 -41.28 4.44
C ILE A 614 -33.41 -42.22 3.33
N LYS A 615 -32.44 -41.76 2.54
CA LYS A 615 -31.81 -42.53 1.47
C LYS A 615 -30.62 -43.29 2.05
N LEU A 616 -30.82 -44.56 2.37
CA LEU A 616 -29.75 -45.46 2.76
C LEU A 616 -28.81 -45.66 1.55
N ARG A 617 -27.52 -45.36 1.74
CA ARG A 617 -26.48 -45.62 0.73
C ARG A 617 -26.01 -47.06 0.79
#